data_AF-A0A2P5B8R3-F1
#
_entry.id   AF-A0A2P5B8R3-F1
#
_cell.length_a   1.000
_cell.length_b   1.000
_cell.length_c   1.000
_cell.angle_alpha   90.00
_cell.angle_beta   90.00
_cell.angle_gamma   90.00
#
_symmetry.space_group_name_H-M   'P 1'
#
loop_
_entity.id
_entity.type
_entity.pdbx_description
1 polymer ?
#
loop_
_entity_poly.entity_id
_entity_poly.type
_entity_poly.pdbx_seq_one_letter_code
_entity_poly.pdbx_strand_id
1 'polypeptide(L)'
;MVCSNGGFPQLKSLSFMKLEKFKEWKVEEGALPSLYSLHIDDCSMLSNIPDGLRFVTTLKEMMIQRMPIYFKLRVEEGGEDFYKVQHVPSLIIQDDSGFNRFEESIQTIYDDAKISSNM
;
A
#
# COMPACT_ATOMS: atom_id res chain seq x y z
N MET A 1 12.21 7.33 0.34
CA MET A 1 12.50 7.35 -1.10
C MET A 1 11.67 8.44 -1.76
N VAL A 2 12.24 9.20 -2.69
CA VAL A 2 11.53 10.24 -3.46
C VAL A 2 11.63 9.89 -4.94
N CYS A 3 10.49 9.81 -5.61
CA CYS A 3 10.40 9.71 -7.07
C CYS A 3 9.91 11.05 -7.60
N SER A 4 10.81 11.85 -8.15
CA SER A 4 10.50 13.17 -8.69
C SER A 4 9.86 13.09 -10.08
N ASN A 5 9.24 14.18 -10.51
CA ASN A 5 8.66 14.33 -11.85
C ASN A 5 9.68 13.91 -12.94
N GLY A 6 9.25 13.09 -13.90
CA GLY A 6 10.10 12.54 -14.95
C GLY A 6 11.08 11.45 -14.48
N GLY A 7 11.06 11.12 -13.18
CA GLY A 7 11.89 10.08 -12.59
C GLY A 7 11.46 8.69 -13.05
N PHE A 8 12.45 7.85 -13.34
CA PHE A 8 12.28 6.43 -13.68
C PHE A 8 11.31 6.17 -14.86
N PRO A 9 11.50 6.82 -16.03
CA PRO A 9 10.52 6.79 -17.13
C PRO A 9 10.29 5.40 -17.72
N GLN A 10 11.23 4.46 -17.55
CA GLN A 10 11.17 3.11 -18.09
C GLN A 10 10.97 2.02 -17.03
N LEU A 11 10.86 2.39 -15.75
CA LEU A 11 10.73 1.40 -14.68
C LEU A 11 9.35 0.77 -14.73
N LYS A 12 9.29 -0.55 -14.94
CA LYS A 12 8.05 -1.33 -15.03
C LYS A 12 7.69 -2.07 -13.76
N SER A 13 8.68 -2.45 -12.95
CA SER A 13 8.49 -3.20 -11.72
C SER A 13 9.27 -2.54 -10.60
N LEU A 14 8.63 -2.34 -9.45
CA LEU A 14 9.23 -1.80 -8.24
C LEU A 14 8.89 -2.72 -7.07
N SER A 15 9.92 -3.12 -6.31
CA SER A 15 9.76 -3.96 -5.13
C SER A 15 10.48 -3.35 -3.94
N PHE A 16 9.76 -3.21 -2.83
CA PHE A 16 10.31 -2.89 -1.52
C PHE A 16 10.21 -4.15 -0.65
N MET A 17 11.35 -4.64 -0.17
CA MET A 17 11.42 -5.87 0.62
C MET A 17 12.28 -5.65 1.85
N LYS A 18 11.76 -5.95 3.05
CA LYS A 18 12.51 -6.00 4.31
C LYS A 18 13.25 -4.71 4.63
N LEU A 19 12.63 -3.57 4.36
CA LEU A 19 13.23 -2.25 4.59
C LEU A 19 12.83 -1.70 5.96
N GLU A 20 13.48 -2.18 7.01
CA GLU A 20 13.16 -1.88 8.42
C GLU A 20 13.19 -0.38 8.79
N LYS A 21 13.86 0.47 8.02
CA LYS A 21 13.94 1.93 8.29
C LYS A 21 13.19 2.77 7.26
N PHE A 22 12.40 2.14 6.39
CA PHE A 22 11.70 2.81 5.31
C PHE A 22 10.39 3.43 5.81
N LYS A 23 10.46 4.71 6.20
CA LYS A 23 9.33 5.44 6.78
C LYS A 23 8.48 6.16 5.75
N GLU A 24 9.13 6.79 4.79
CA GLU A 24 8.49 7.70 3.84
C GLU A 24 8.80 7.32 2.40
N TRP A 25 7.73 7.25 1.61
CA TRP A 25 7.78 7.20 0.17
C TRP A 25 7.00 8.37 -0.41
N LYS A 26 7.65 9.15 -1.27
CA LYS A 26 7.06 10.28 -1.98
C LYS A 26 7.13 10.02 -3.48
N VAL A 27 6.01 10.21 -4.16
CA VAL A 27 5.88 10.12 -5.61
C VAL A 27 5.26 11.43 -6.05
N GLU A 28 5.99 12.19 -6.86
CA GLU A 28 5.48 13.40 -7.49
C GLU A 28 4.63 13.03 -8.72
N GLU A 29 3.71 13.92 -9.09
CA GLU A 29 2.97 13.77 -10.35
C GLU A 29 3.94 13.73 -11.54
N GLY A 30 3.74 12.75 -12.44
CA GLY A 30 4.63 12.51 -13.58
C GLY A 30 5.87 11.65 -13.27
N ALA A 31 6.04 11.20 -12.03
CA ALA A 31 7.03 10.16 -11.72
C ALA A 31 6.49 8.77 -12.10
N LEU A 32 7.41 7.82 -12.34
CA LEU A 32 7.07 6.40 -12.58
C LEU A 32 6.04 6.16 -13.72
N PRO A 33 6.10 6.87 -14.86
CA PRO A 33 5.02 6.84 -15.86
C PRO A 33 4.78 5.45 -16.49
N SER A 34 5.76 4.55 -16.42
CA SER A 34 5.68 3.19 -17.01
C SER A 34 5.54 2.08 -15.97
N LEU A 35 5.32 2.41 -14.69
CA LEU A 35 5.26 1.41 -13.64
C LEU A 35 4.01 0.55 -13.81
N TYR A 36 4.22 -0.75 -13.91
CA TYR A 36 3.18 -1.76 -14.15
C TYR A 36 2.90 -2.61 -12.92
N SER A 37 3.94 -2.94 -12.15
CA SER A 37 3.87 -3.84 -11.00
C SER A 37 4.58 -3.25 -9.79
N LEU A 38 3.90 -3.29 -8.63
CA LEU A 38 4.41 -2.83 -7.35
C LEU A 38 4.29 -3.93 -6.30
N HIS A 39 5.39 -4.22 -5.61
CA HIS A 39 5.39 -5.18 -4.50
C HIS A 39 5.95 -4.52 -3.24
N ILE A 40 5.18 -4.57 -2.16
CA ILE A 40 5.60 -4.07 -0.85
C ILE A 40 5.54 -5.25 0.14
N ASP A 41 6.69 -5.55 0.72
CA ASP A 41 6.88 -6.70 1.57
C ASP A 41 7.73 -6.35 2.79
N ASP A 42 7.21 -6.63 3.98
CA ASP A 42 7.94 -6.53 5.25
C ASP A 42 8.64 -5.16 5.42
N CYS A 43 7.90 -4.09 5.15
CA CYS A 43 8.33 -2.71 5.28
C CYS A 43 7.58 -2.03 6.44
N SER A 44 7.68 -2.61 7.64
CA SER A 44 6.85 -2.29 8.81
C SER A 44 6.81 -0.81 9.23
N MET A 45 7.84 -0.02 8.92
CA MET A 45 7.86 1.41 9.24
C MET A 45 7.19 2.31 8.21
N LEU A 46 6.79 1.79 7.04
CA LEU A 46 6.12 2.58 6.02
C LEU A 46 4.69 2.86 6.46
N SER A 47 4.33 4.13 6.63
CA SER A 47 3.05 4.52 7.23
C SER A 47 1.88 4.52 6.26
N ASN A 48 2.12 4.85 4.98
CA ASN A 48 1.07 5.09 4.00
C ASN A 48 1.58 4.98 2.57
N ILE A 49 0.64 4.87 1.62
CA ILE A 49 0.92 4.98 0.19
C ILE A 49 1.02 6.47 -0.21
N PRO A 50 1.99 6.86 -1.07
CA PRO A 50 2.10 8.23 -1.57
C PRO A 50 0.88 8.63 -2.41
N ASP A 51 0.38 9.86 -2.22
CA ASP A 51 -0.76 10.40 -2.98
C ASP A 51 -0.51 10.38 -4.49
N GLY A 52 0.73 10.65 -4.93
CA GLY A 52 1.09 10.66 -6.34
C GLY A 52 0.92 9.33 -7.07
N LEU A 53 0.78 8.21 -6.34
CA LEU A 53 0.52 6.91 -6.96
C LEU A 53 -0.83 6.89 -7.70
N ARG A 54 -1.79 7.74 -7.31
CA ARG A 54 -3.09 7.89 -8.00
C ARG A 54 -2.98 8.30 -9.46
N PHE A 55 -1.85 8.91 -9.86
CA PHE A 55 -1.59 9.36 -11.22
C PHE A 55 -0.88 8.30 -12.08
N VAL A 56 -0.43 7.20 -11.46
CA VAL A 56 0.30 6.13 -12.15
C VAL A 56 -0.69 5.13 -12.75
N THR A 57 -1.45 5.58 -13.75
CA THR A 57 -2.54 4.79 -14.37
C THR A 57 -2.05 3.54 -15.10
N THR A 58 -0.75 3.43 -15.34
CA THR A 58 -0.06 2.26 -15.89
C THR A 58 0.09 1.13 -14.89
N LEU A 59 -0.04 1.39 -13.59
CA LEU A 59 0.04 0.37 -12.53
C LEU A 59 -1.16 -0.57 -12.63
N LYS A 60 -0.88 -1.87 -12.85
CA LYS A 60 -1.92 -2.90 -12.99
C LYS A 60 -1.88 -3.95 -11.91
N GLU A 61 -0.72 -4.16 -11.31
CA GLU A 61 -0.51 -5.17 -10.30
C GLU A 61 0.09 -4.54 -9.05
N MET A 62 -0.54 -4.78 -7.91
CA MET A 62 -0.04 -4.37 -6.62
C MET A 62 -0.18 -5.50 -5.62
N MET A 63 0.93 -5.85 -4.98
CA MET A 63 0.98 -6.87 -3.93
C MET A 63 1.50 -6.27 -2.63
N ILE A 64 0.73 -6.43 -1.56
CA ILE A 64 1.11 -6.07 -0.19
C ILE A 64 1.17 -7.36 0.63
N GLN A 65 2.32 -7.67 1.20
CA GLN A 65 2.55 -8.85 2.05
C GLN A 65 3.30 -8.46 3.31
N ARG A 66 3.05 -9.17 4.42
CA ARG A 66 3.81 -9.00 5.68
C ARG A 66 3.91 -7.54 6.16
N MET A 67 2.92 -6.73 5.78
CA MET A 67 2.78 -5.35 6.25
C MET A 67 1.88 -5.34 7.50
N PRO A 68 2.06 -4.36 8.41
CA PRO A 68 1.20 -4.21 9.58
C PRO A 68 -0.27 -4.07 9.20
N ILE A 69 -1.19 -4.56 10.06
CA ILE A 69 -2.63 -4.53 9.78
C ILE A 69 -3.13 -3.11 9.47
N TYR A 70 -2.67 -2.11 10.23
CA TYR A 70 -3.07 -0.71 10.03
C TYR A 70 -2.71 -0.21 8.63
N PHE A 71 -1.61 -0.68 8.02
CA PHE A 71 -1.22 -0.27 6.68
C PHE A 71 -2.15 -0.90 5.64
N LYS A 72 -2.47 -2.18 5.81
CA LYS A 72 -3.37 -2.92 4.91
C LYS A 72 -4.77 -2.29 4.89
N LEU A 73 -5.32 -2.02 6.07
CA LEU A 73 -6.65 -1.41 6.24
C LEU A 73 -6.77 -0.04 5.58
N ARG A 74 -5.68 0.73 5.50
CA ARG A 74 -5.69 2.00 4.76
C ARG A 74 -5.87 1.79 3.26
N VAL A 75 -5.31 0.72 2.71
CA VAL A 75 -5.25 0.45 1.26
C VAL A 75 -6.43 -0.39 0.78
N GLU A 76 -7.10 -1.12 1.67
CA GLU A 76 -8.33 -1.86 1.40
C GLU A 76 -9.51 -0.98 0.99
N GLU A 77 -10.53 -1.57 0.35
CA GLU A 77 -11.74 -0.87 -0.06
C GLU A 77 -12.44 -0.20 1.13
N GLY A 78 -12.66 1.11 1.02
CA GLY A 78 -13.19 1.97 2.09
C GLY A 78 -12.12 2.55 3.03
N GLY A 79 -10.86 2.13 2.90
CA GLY A 79 -9.72 2.65 3.65
C GLY A 79 -9.28 4.05 3.21
N GLU A 80 -8.56 4.76 4.08
CA GLU A 80 -8.13 6.16 3.89
C GLU A 80 -7.25 6.35 2.63
N ASP A 81 -6.43 5.37 2.29
CA ASP A 81 -5.52 5.40 1.15
C ASP A 81 -6.12 4.70 -0.09
N PHE A 82 -7.32 4.11 -0.01
CA PHE A 82 -7.93 3.35 -1.12
C PHE A 82 -8.02 4.16 -2.40
N TYR A 83 -8.40 5.45 -2.30
CA TYR A 83 -8.53 6.33 -3.47
C TYR A 83 -7.22 6.48 -4.27
N LYS A 84 -6.07 6.21 -3.65
CA LYS A 84 -4.73 6.25 -4.27
C LYS A 84 -4.44 5.02 -5.12
N VAL A 85 -5.12 3.90 -4.85
CA VAL A 85 -4.87 2.59 -5.49
C VAL A 85 -6.09 2.00 -6.19
N GLN A 86 -7.28 2.62 -6.06
CA GLN A 86 -8.54 2.12 -6.65
C GLN A 86 -8.50 1.92 -8.18
N HIS A 87 -7.53 2.54 -8.86
CA HIS A 87 -7.33 2.40 -10.31
C HIS A 87 -6.55 1.12 -10.69
N VAL A 88 -5.97 0.41 -9.71
CA VAL A 88 -5.16 -0.79 -9.90
C VAL A 88 -6.09 -2.01 -10.00
N PRO A 89 -6.17 -2.70 -11.15
CA PRO A 89 -7.13 -3.81 -11.33
C PRO A 89 -6.81 -5.06 -10.51
N SER A 90 -5.53 -5.32 -10.22
CA SER A 90 -5.11 -6.46 -9.40
C SER A 90 -4.40 -5.95 -8.14
N LEU A 91 -5.16 -5.83 -7.06
CA LEU A 91 -4.65 -5.50 -5.73
C LEU A 91 -4.76 -6.73 -4.83
N ILE A 92 -3.62 -7.28 -4.42
CA ILE A 92 -3.53 -8.46 -3.55
C ILE A 92 -2.93 -8.02 -2.22
N ILE A 93 -3.70 -8.15 -1.16
CA ILE A 93 -3.27 -7.91 0.22
C ILE A 93 -3.28 -9.26 0.93
N GLN A 94 -2.12 -9.74 1.39
CA GLN A 94 -2.03 -11.02 2.07
C GLN A 94 -1.82 -10.84 3.58
N ASP A 95 -2.59 -11.62 4.32
CA ASP A 95 -2.38 -11.81 5.75
C ASP A 95 -1.32 -12.86 6.00
N ASP A 96 -0.32 -12.46 6.78
CA ASP A 96 0.62 -13.41 7.35
C ASP A 96 0.07 -13.81 8.71
N SER A 97 -0.67 -14.91 8.74
CA SER A 97 -1.27 -15.49 9.95
C SER A 97 -0.22 -15.97 10.97
N GLY A 98 1.07 -15.88 10.66
CA GLY A 98 2.18 -16.30 11.53
C GLY A 98 2.68 -15.26 12.52
N PHE A 99 2.34 -13.98 12.37
CA PHE A 99 2.77 -12.90 13.27
C PHE A 99 1.57 -12.12 13.81
N ASN A 100 1.33 -12.24 15.14
CA ASN A 100 0.84 -11.21 16.07
C ASN A 100 -0.37 -11.60 16.94
N ARG A 101 -0.07 -12.19 18.10
CA ARG A 101 -0.94 -12.28 19.29
C ARG A 101 -1.34 -10.92 19.90
N PHE A 102 -0.97 -9.81 19.25
CA PHE A 102 -1.29 -8.43 19.64
C PHE A 102 -2.03 -7.64 18.54
N GLU A 103 -2.00 -8.07 17.27
CA GLU A 103 -2.73 -7.39 16.18
C GLU A 103 -4.16 -7.91 15.99
N GLU A 104 -4.46 -9.11 16.49
CA GLU A 104 -5.85 -9.61 16.61
C GLU A 104 -6.74 -8.62 17.37
N SER A 105 -6.19 -7.95 18.40
CA SER A 105 -6.92 -6.95 19.18
C SER A 105 -7.30 -5.71 18.38
N ILE A 106 -6.48 -5.31 17.40
CA ILE A 106 -6.78 -4.18 16.50
C ILE A 106 -7.81 -4.61 15.45
N GLN A 107 -7.69 -5.83 14.92
CA GLN A 107 -8.65 -6.38 13.96
C GLN A 107 -10.06 -6.46 14.54
N THR A 108 -10.20 -6.97 15.77
CA THR A 108 -11.51 -7.04 16.45
C THR A 108 -12.13 -5.64 16.60
N ILE A 109 -11.35 -4.65 17.04
CA ILE A 109 -11.83 -3.27 17.18
C ILE A 109 -12.28 -2.69 15.83
N TYR A 110 -11.56 -3.00 14.74
CA TYR A 110 -11.90 -2.51 13.41
C TYR A 110 -13.16 -3.17 12.85
N ASP A 111 -13.31 -4.49 12.99
CA ASP A 111 -14.50 -5.22 12.53
C ASP A 111 -15.74 -4.73 13.27
N ASP A 112 -15.64 -4.51 14.59
CA ASP A 112 -16.71 -3.94 15.40
C ASP A 112 -17.11 -2.52 14.90
N ALA A 113 -16.13 -1.69 14.54
CA ALA A 113 -16.37 -0.35 14.01
C ALA A 113 -17.06 -0.38 12.62
N LYS A 114 -16.65 -1.29 11.74
CA LYS A 114 -17.20 -1.44 10.38
C LYS A 114 -18.64 -1.99 10.38
N ILE A 115 -19.00 -2.81 11.35
CA ILE A 115 -20.39 -3.27 11.55
C ILE A 115 -21.27 -2.10 12.00
N SER A 116 -20.77 -1.22 12.87
CA SER A 116 -21.53 -0.10 13.41
C SER A 116 -21.88 0.99 12.38
N SER A 117 -21.07 1.15 11.32
CA SER A 117 -21.27 2.17 10.28
C SER A 117 -22.22 1.75 9.16
N ASN A 118 -22.65 0.48 9.12
CA ASN A 118 -23.53 -0.08 8.09
C ASN A 118 -24.98 -0.31 8.59
N MET A 119 -25.34 0.23 9.77
CA MET A 119 -26.70 0.24 10.32
C MET A 119 -27.36 1.61 10.22
#